data_AF-A0AAW0HB97-F1
#
_entry.id   AF-A0AAW0HB97-F1
#
_cell.length_a   1.000
_cell.length_b   1.000
_cell.length_c   1.000
_cell.angle_alpha   90.00
_cell.angle_beta   90.00
_cell.angle_gamma   90.00
#
_symmetry.space_group_name_H-M   'P 1'
#
loop_
_entity.id
_entity.type
_entity.pdbx_description
1 polymer ?
#
loop_
_entity_poly.entity_id
_entity_poly.type
_entity_poly.pdbx_seq_one_letter_code
_entity_poly.pdbx_strand_id
1 'polypeptide(L)'
;MAAVAASSAKRSLRAELKQRLQALSAEERLRQSHLLTQKVIAHSQYQNSKRISIFLSMQDEIETEEIIKDIFKQGKICFIPRYRFQSNHMDMVRLASPEEISSLPKTSWNIHQPSEGDVREEALSTGKASFLTPKHLPRCILYLLILDTKCGQAWLVWGN
;
A
#
# COMPACT_ATOMS: atom_id res chain seq x y z
N MET A 1 26.63 -7.95 17.68
CA MET A 1 25.74 -7.88 18.87
C MET A 1 24.61 -6.86 18.70
N ALA A 2 24.87 -5.57 18.45
CA ALA A 2 23.81 -4.55 18.33
C ALA A 2 22.76 -4.80 17.23
N ALA A 3 23.18 -5.26 16.05
CA ALA A 3 22.26 -5.58 14.94
C ALA A 3 21.31 -6.76 15.23
N VAL A 4 21.75 -7.71 16.05
CA VAL A 4 20.97 -8.89 16.47
C VAL A 4 19.98 -8.53 17.58
N ALA A 5 20.37 -7.65 18.51
CA ALA A 5 19.47 -7.11 19.52
C ALA A 5 18.38 -6.23 18.88
N ALA A 6 18.73 -5.39 17.91
CA ALA A 6 17.78 -4.56 17.17
C ALA A 6 16.81 -5.39 16.29
N SER A 7 17.24 -6.52 15.74
CA SER A 7 16.37 -7.42 14.96
C SER A 7 15.44 -8.24 15.86
N SER A 8 15.91 -8.66 17.04
CA SER A 8 15.10 -9.33 18.07
C SER A 8 14.01 -8.41 18.64
N ALA A 9 14.38 -7.18 19.05
CA ALA A 9 13.43 -6.20 19.55
C ALA A 9 12.35 -5.84 18.51
N LYS A 10 12.74 -5.66 17.24
CA LYS A 10 11.80 -5.46 16.13
C LYS A 10 10.89 -6.67 15.90
N ARG A 11 11.36 -7.90 16.15
CA ARG A 11 10.55 -9.12 16.00
C ARG A 11 9.50 -9.21 17.11
N SER A 12 9.90 -8.95 18.37
CA SER A 12 8.96 -8.95 19.50
C SER A 12 7.89 -7.86 19.33
N LEU A 13 8.29 -6.64 18.96
CA LEU A 13 7.34 -5.55 18.71
C LEU A 13 6.36 -5.88 17.57
N ARG A 14 6.84 -6.49 16.47
CA ARG A 14 5.97 -6.94 15.37
C ARG A 14 4.98 -8.01 15.83
N ALA A 15 5.42 -8.95 16.68
CA ALA A 15 4.54 -9.99 17.20
C ALA A 15 3.44 -9.40 18.08
N GLU A 16 3.78 -8.48 18.98
CA GLU A 16 2.83 -7.77 19.83
C GLU A 16 1.83 -6.94 19.02
N LEU A 17 2.31 -6.17 18.04
CA LEU A 17 1.45 -5.40 17.15
C LEU A 17 0.54 -6.29 16.32
N LYS A 18 1.05 -7.41 15.80
CA LYS A 18 0.24 -8.39 15.07
C LYS A 18 -0.86 -8.97 15.97
N GLN A 19 -0.55 -9.30 17.22
CA GLN A 19 -1.56 -9.77 18.18
C GLN A 19 -2.64 -8.71 18.44
N ARG A 20 -2.25 -7.45 18.61
CA ARG A 20 -3.21 -6.34 18.79
C ARG A 20 -4.10 -6.15 17.56
N LEU A 21 -3.52 -6.17 16.36
CA LEU A 21 -4.26 -6.05 15.11
C LEU A 21 -5.23 -7.23 14.90
N GLN A 22 -4.82 -8.46 15.25
CA GLN A 22 -5.67 -9.65 15.22
C GLN A 22 -6.80 -9.60 16.25
N ALA A 23 -6.60 -8.90 17.37
CA ALA A 23 -7.63 -8.72 18.40
C ALA A 23 -8.66 -7.65 18.04
N LEU A 24 -8.43 -6.82 17.01
CA LEU A 24 -9.41 -5.85 16.53
C LEU A 24 -10.53 -6.55 15.78
N SER A 25 -11.77 -6.24 16.17
CA SER A 25 -12.96 -6.71 15.45
C SER A 25 -12.95 -6.19 14.01
N ALA A 26 -13.62 -6.91 13.12
CA ALA A 26 -13.80 -6.47 11.74
C ALA A 26 -14.53 -5.12 11.68
N GLU A 27 -15.52 -4.89 12.55
CA GLU A 27 -16.26 -3.63 12.65
C GLU A 27 -15.35 -2.45 13.02
N GLU A 28 -14.47 -2.61 14.01
CA GLU A 28 -13.57 -1.53 14.41
C GLU A 28 -12.54 -1.24 13.31
N ARG A 29 -12.07 -2.28 12.61
CA ARG A 29 -11.19 -2.13 11.45
C ARG A 29 -11.87 -1.35 10.33
N LEU A 30 -13.11 -1.67 10.00
CA LEU A 30 -13.92 -0.94 9.02
C LEU A 30 -14.11 0.52 9.45
N ARG A 31 -14.47 0.76 10.72
CA ARG A 31 -14.64 2.11 11.26
C ARG A 31 -13.37 2.95 11.14
N GLN A 32 -12.22 2.39 11.52
CA GLN A 32 -10.93 3.07 11.41
C GLN A 32 -10.52 3.27 9.95
N SER A 33 -10.82 2.31 9.07
CA SER A 33 -10.56 2.42 7.63
C SER A 33 -11.31 3.59 7.03
N HIS A 34 -12.61 3.72 7.34
CA HIS A 34 -13.42 4.83 6.85
C HIS A 34 -12.91 6.20 7.34
N LEU A 35 -12.54 6.31 8.62
CA LEU A 35 -11.95 7.54 9.16
C LEU A 35 -10.62 7.90 8.49
N LEU A 36 -9.78 6.89 8.19
CA LEU A 36 -8.54 7.11 7.47
C LEU A 36 -8.82 7.57 6.04
N THR A 37 -9.77 6.94 5.34
CA THR A 37 -10.21 7.35 3.99
C THR A 37 -10.60 8.82 3.97
N GLN A 38 -11.42 9.27 4.92
CA GLN A 38 -11.82 10.68 5.01
C GLN A 38 -10.61 11.61 5.19
N LYS A 39 -9.68 11.26 6.08
CA LYS A 39 -8.44 12.03 6.30
C LYS A 39 -7.58 12.11 5.04
N VAL A 40 -7.47 11.00 4.31
CA VAL A 40 -6.69 10.90 3.07
C VAL A 40 -7.28 11.78 1.98
N ILE A 41 -8.59 11.68 1.74
CA ILE A 41 -9.27 12.43 0.68
C ILE A 41 -9.24 13.94 0.97
N ALA A 42 -9.31 14.33 2.25
CA ALA A 42 -9.19 15.72 2.69
C ALA A 42 -7.74 16.26 2.63
N HIS A 43 -6.73 15.40 2.48
CA HIS A 43 -5.32 15.79 2.56
C HIS A 43 -4.87 16.54 1.29
N SER A 44 -4.25 17.70 1.45
CA SER A 44 -3.90 18.57 0.31
C SER A 44 -2.97 17.90 -0.71
N GLN A 45 -2.02 17.07 -0.24
CA GLN A 45 -1.09 16.35 -1.10
C GLN A 45 -1.81 15.28 -1.92
N TYR A 46 -2.81 14.61 -1.35
CA TYR A 46 -3.63 13.65 -2.10
C TYR A 46 -4.44 14.36 -3.18
N GLN A 47 -5.07 15.49 -2.84
CA GLN A 47 -5.84 16.31 -3.79
C GLN A 47 -4.98 16.79 -4.96
N ASN A 48 -3.75 17.24 -4.69
CA ASN A 48 -2.81 17.72 -5.70
C ASN A 48 -2.11 16.60 -6.50
N SER A 49 -2.09 15.38 -5.98
CA SER A 49 -1.48 14.22 -6.64
C SER A 49 -2.26 13.80 -7.87
N LYS A 50 -1.56 13.55 -8.99
CA LYS A 50 -2.17 13.02 -10.23
C LYS A 50 -1.90 11.54 -10.45
N ARG A 51 -0.88 10.99 -9.78
CA ARG A 51 -0.38 9.63 -9.95
C ARG A 51 -0.07 9.07 -8.56
N ILE A 52 -0.82 8.07 -8.15
CA ILE A 52 -0.83 7.55 -6.79
C ILE A 52 -0.51 6.06 -6.82
N SER A 53 0.48 5.67 -6.03
CA SER A 53 0.73 4.28 -5.67
C SER A 53 -0.03 3.92 -4.39
N ILE A 54 -0.72 2.79 -4.38
CA ILE A 54 -1.50 2.29 -3.24
C ILE A 54 -1.43 0.76 -3.18
N PHE A 55 -1.49 0.19 -1.98
CA PHE A 55 -1.54 -1.26 -1.80
C PHE A 55 -2.98 -1.79 -1.77
N LEU A 56 -3.14 -3.08 -2.04
CA LEU A 56 -4.40 -3.79 -1.86
C LEU A 56 -4.41 -4.41 -0.47
N SER A 57 -5.41 -4.04 0.34
CA SER A 57 -5.48 -4.39 1.76
C SER A 57 -5.56 -5.90 2.00
N MET A 58 -4.74 -6.40 2.91
CA MET A 58 -4.92 -7.73 3.51
C MET A 58 -6.00 -7.71 4.62
N GLN A 59 -6.41 -8.91 5.08
CA GLN A 59 -7.42 -9.03 6.13
C GLN A 59 -7.03 -8.33 7.44
N ASP A 60 -5.74 -8.25 7.78
CA ASP A 60 -5.22 -7.63 9.00
C ASP A 60 -4.79 -6.17 8.80
N GLU A 61 -5.14 -5.55 7.68
CA GLU A 61 -4.79 -4.17 7.32
C GLU A 61 -6.03 -3.27 7.22
N ILE A 62 -5.79 -1.96 7.16
CA ILE A 62 -6.82 -0.97 6.85
C ILE A 62 -7.31 -1.19 5.42
N GLU A 63 -8.63 -1.11 5.20
CA GLU A 63 -9.21 -1.24 3.87
C GLU A 63 -8.88 -0.04 2.99
N THR A 64 -8.37 -0.31 1.78
CA THR A 64 -7.96 0.72 0.82
C THR A 64 -8.94 0.89 -0.34
N GLU A 65 -10.01 0.07 -0.39
CA GLU A 65 -10.95 0.02 -1.52
C GLU A 65 -11.65 1.37 -1.77
N GLU A 66 -12.11 2.05 -0.72
CA GLU A 66 -12.75 3.37 -0.85
C GLU A 66 -11.79 4.42 -1.43
N ILE A 67 -10.51 4.37 -1.04
CA ILE A 67 -9.49 5.29 -1.55
C ILE A 67 -9.22 4.98 -3.03
N ILE A 68 -9.12 3.71 -3.42
CA ILE A 68 -8.95 3.30 -4.81
C ILE A 68 -10.11 3.83 -5.66
N LYS A 69 -11.35 3.64 -5.22
CA LYS A 69 -12.54 4.17 -5.90
C LYS A 69 -12.47 5.68 -6.07
N ASP A 70 -12.04 6.41 -5.04
CA ASP A 70 -11.90 7.87 -5.11
C ASP A 70 -10.78 8.30 -6.07
N ILE A 71 -9.63 7.62 -6.09
CA ILE A 71 -8.52 7.88 -7.03
C ILE A 71 -9.05 7.86 -8.47
N PHE A 72 -9.80 6.82 -8.84
CA PHE A 72 -10.38 6.69 -10.18
C PHE A 72 -11.50 7.71 -10.42
N LYS A 73 -12.37 7.96 -9.44
CA LYS A 73 -13.42 8.99 -9.52
C LYS A 73 -12.85 10.38 -9.80
N GLN A 74 -11.69 10.70 -9.23
CA GLN A 74 -10.98 11.97 -9.46
C GLN A 74 -10.12 11.97 -10.75
N GLY A 75 -10.14 10.91 -11.55
CA GLY A 75 -9.35 10.80 -12.78
C GLY A 75 -7.84 10.75 -12.55
N LYS A 76 -7.41 10.34 -11.36
CA LYS A 76 -5.99 10.15 -11.02
C LYS A 76 -5.52 8.79 -11.55
N ILE A 77 -4.22 8.64 -11.77
CA ILE A 77 -3.62 7.38 -12.21
C ILE A 77 -3.28 6.55 -10.97
N CYS A 78 -3.79 5.32 -10.91
CA CYS A 78 -3.58 4.39 -9.80
C CYS A 78 -2.51 3.35 -10.14
N PHE A 79 -1.60 3.08 -9.21
CA PHE A 79 -0.59 2.03 -9.30
C PHE A 79 -0.67 1.09 -8.10
N ILE A 80 -0.59 -0.22 -8.33
CA ILE A 80 -0.61 -1.27 -7.30
C ILE A 80 0.70 -2.06 -7.30
N PRO A 81 1.09 -2.67 -6.17
CA PRO A 81 2.32 -3.45 -6.11
C PRO A 81 2.20 -4.76 -6.91
N ARG A 82 3.24 -5.09 -7.67
CA ARG A 82 3.45 -6.40 -8.31
C ARG A 82 4.76 -6.99 -7.81
N TYR A 83 4.67 -8.10 -7.09
CA TYR A 83 5.83 -8.79 -6.54
C TYR A 83 6.48 -9.71 -7.57
N ARG A 84 7.80 -9.61 -7.71
CA ARG A 84 8.66 -10.54 -8.45
C ARG A 84 9.22 -11.57 -7.46
N PHE A 85 8.62 -12.75 -7.39
CA PHE A 85 8.95 -13.77 -6.39
C PHE A 85 10.42 -14.22 -6.42
N GLN A 86 11.07 -14.14 -7.58
CA GLN A 86 12.43 -14.62 -7.79
C GLN A 86 13.51 -13.63 -7.30
N SER A 87 13.19 -12.35 -7.15
CA SER A 87 14.20 -11.29 -6.95
C SER A 87 13.96 -10.39 -5.72
N ASN A 88 12.96 -10.70 -4.88
CA ASN A 88 12.48 -9.79 -3.81
C ASN A 88 12.20 -8.36 -4.32
N HIS A 89 11.96 -8.22 -5.62
CA HIS A 89 11.69 -6.94 -6.26
C HIS A 89 10.19 -6.69 -6.30
N MET A 90 9.80 -5.42 -6.22
CA MET A 90 8.40 -5.00 -6.27
C MET A 90 8.28 -3.78 -7.19
N ASP A 91 7.49 -3.95 -8.24
CA ASP A 91 7.14 -2.88 -9.18
C ASP A 91 5.81 -2.25 -8.74
N MET A 92 5.62 -0.96 -8.99
CA MET A 92 4.29 -0.34 -8.92
C MET A 92 3.73 -0.27 -10.33
N VAL A 93 2.66 -1.02 -10.61
CA VAL A 93 2.10 -1.18 -11.95
C VAL A 93 0.72 -0.55 -12.05
N ARG A 94 0.42 0.04 -13.21
CA ARG A 94 -0.82 0.77 -13.42
C ARG A 94 -2.04 -0.16 -13.41
N LEU A 95 -3.04 0.27 -12.65
CA LEU A 95 -4.37 -0.31 -12.61
C LEU A 95 -5.30 0.46 -13.56
N ALA A 96 -6.11 -0.25 -14.35
CA ALA A 96 -6.98 0.34 -15.36
C ALA A 96 -8.34 0.77 -14.77
N SER A 97 -8.88 0.01 -13.82
CA SER A 97 -10.09 0.36 -13.08
C SER A 97 -10.13 -0.32 -11.70
N PRO A 98 -10.99 0.12 -10.76
CA PRO A 98 -11.20 -0.58 -9.50
C PRO A 98 -11.70 -2.02 -9.69
N GLU A 99 -12.60 -2.23 -10.66
CA GLU A 99 -13.25 -3.53 -10.92
C GLU A 99 -12.27 -4.58 -11.44
N GLU A 100 -11.22 -4.13 -12.12
CA GLU A 100 -10.14 -4.99 -12.60
C GLU A 100 -9.50 -5.79 -11.47
N ILE A 101 -9.40 -5.22 -10.24
CA ILE A 101 -8.75 -5.88 -9.11
C ILE A 101 -9.31 -7.28 -8.88
N SER A 102 -10.64 -7.41 -8.92
CA SER A 102 -11.34 -8.68 -8.70
C SER A 102 -11.04 -9.73 -9.77
N SER A 103 -10.61 -9.31 -10.96
CA SER A 103 -10.25 -10.19 -12.09
C SER A 103 -8.78 -10.62 -12.09
N LEU A 104 -7.92 -9.90 -11.36
CA LEU A 104 -6.50 -10.23 -11.30
C LEU A 104 -6.26 -11.55 -10.57
N PRO A 105 -5.24 -12.34 -10.95
CA PRO A 105 -4.88 -13.54 -10.20
C PRO A 105 -4.37 -13.17 -8.81
N LYS A 106 -4.55 -14.11 -7.89
CA LYS A 106 -4.07 -13.96 -6.52
C LYS A 106 -2.71 -14.60 -6.35
N THR A 107 -1.87 -13.95 -5.56
CA THR A 107 -0.62 -14.52 -5.07
C THR A 107 -0.87 -15.59 -4.01
N SER A 108 0.19 -16.30 -3.58
CA SER A 108 0.16 -17.19 -2.40
C SER A 108 -0.23 -16.48 -1.10
N TRP A 109 -0.25 -15.14 -1.08
CA TRP A 109 -0.66 -14.29 0.03
C TRP A 109 -2.11 -13.80 -0.09
N ASN A 110 -2.88 -14.34 -1.05
CA ASN A 110 -4.26 -13.96 -1.33
C ASN A 110 -4.44 -12.48 -1.76
N ILE A 111 -3.36 -11.81 -2.17
CA ILE A 111 -3.40 -10.46 -2.77
C ILE A 111 -3.48 -10.56 -4.29
N HIS A 112 -4.36 -9.76 -4.89
CA HIS A 112 -4.50 -9.59 -6.33
C HIS A 112 -3.30 -8.85 -6.94
N GLN A 113 -2.69 -9.38 -8.00
CA GLN A 113 -1.69 -8.65 -8.78
C GLN A 113 -1.69 -9.11 -10.24
N PRO A 114 -1.25 -8.28 -11.20
CA PRO A 114 -1.08 -8.72 -12.58
C PRO A 114 -0.08 -9.87 -12.73
N SER A 115 -0.34 -10.77 -13.67
CA SER A 115 0.56 -11.87 -14.04
C SER A 115 1.91 -11.37 -14.56
N GLU A 116 2.94 -12.21 -14.50
CA GLU A 116 4.29 -11.83 -14.99
C GLU A 116 4.33 -11.50 -16.49
N GLY A 117 3.47 -12.13 -17.30
CA GLY A 117 3.33 -11.85 -18.73
C GLY A 117 2.48 -10.64 -19.07
N ASP A 118 1.85 -10.01 -18.08
CA ASP A 118 1.02 -8.81 -18.28
C ASP A 118 1.92 -7.57 -18.26
N VAL A 119 2.12 -6.98 -19.43
CA VAL A 119 2.95 -5.79 -19.61
C VAL A 119 2.16 -4.56 -19.20
N ARG A 120 2.55 -3.97 -18.07
CA ARG A 120 1.91 -2.79 -17.47
C ARG A 120 2.84 -1.60 -17.44
N GLU A 121 2.25 -0.41 -17.48
CA GLU A 121 2.97 0.84 -17.20
C GLU A 121 3.48 0.81 -15.76
N GLU A 122 4.79 0.90 -15.59
CA GLU A 122 5.42 1.05 -14.28
C GLU A 122 5.39 2.51 -13.83
N ALA A 123 5.15 2.74 -12.55
CA ALA A 123 5.03 4.09 -12.00
C ALA A 123 6.27 4.96 -12.25
N LEU A 124 7.44 4.32 -12.33
CA LEU A 124 8.76 4.95 -12.46
C LEU A 124 9.20 5.17 -13.92
N SER A 125 8.63 4.45 -14.87
CA SER A 125 9.06 4.55 -16.28
C SER A 125 8.55 5.82 -16.96
N THR A 126 7.42 6.36 -16.48
CA THR A 126 6.76 7.55 -17.04
C THR A 126 6.78 8.78 -16.11
N GLY A 127 7.49 8.72 -14.98
CA GLY A 127 7.63 9.85 -14.05
C GLY A 127 8.83 9.73 -13.10
N LYS A 128 9.43 10.87 -12.71
CA LYS A 128 10.53 10.93 -11.73
C LYS A 128 10.03 10.54 -10.33
N ALA A 129 10.01 9.25 -10.03
CA ALA A 129 9.72 8.77 -8.69
C ALA A 129 10.98 8.15 -8.06
N SER A 130 11.40 8.72 -6.94
CA SER A 130 12.40 8.11 -6.07
C SER A 130 11.72 7.03 -5.24
N PHE A 131 12.22 5.80 -5.35
CA PHE A 131 11.90 4.74 -4.40
C PHE A 131 12.22 5.23 -2.98
N LEU A 132 11.19 5.45 -2.16
CA LEU A 132 11.25 4.96 -0.80
C LEU A 132 10.88 3.49 -0.88
N THR A 133 11.81 2.66 -1.36
CA THR A 133 11.83 1.29 -0.85
C THR A 133 11.96 1.47 0.65
N PRO A 134 11.09 0.89 1.47
CA PRO A 134 11.42 0.74 2.85
C PRO A 134 12.61 -0.20 2.93
N LYS A 135 13.83 0.30 2.73
CA LYS A 135 15.01 -0.48 3.05
C LYS A 135 14.96 -0.89 4.52
N HIS A 136 14.15 -0.21 5.34
CA HIS A 136 14.05 -0.41 6.78
C HIS A 136 12.62 -0.40 7.38
N LEU A 137 11.50 -0.35 6.61
CA LEU A 137 10.20 -0.48 7.30
C LEU A 137 9.94 -1.93 7.74
N PRO A 138 9.53 -2.12 9.01
CA PRO A 138 9.15 -3.41 9.52
C PRO A 138 7.95 -3.97 8.75
N ARG A 139 8.13 -5.21 8.29
CA ARG A 139 7.24 -6.04 7.44
C ARG A 139 5.84 -6.35 8.02
N CYS A 140 5.33 -5.56 8.96
CA CYS A 140 4.06 -5.83 9.67
C CYS A 140 3.20 -4.59 9.98
N ILE A 141 3.48 -3.44 9.35
CA ILE A 141 2.54 -2.32 9.40
C ILE A 141 2.59 -1.61 8.05
N LEU A 142 1.77 -2.04 7.10
CA LEU A 142 1.55 -1.25 5.89
C LEU A 142 0.51 -0.17 6.22
N TYR A 143 1.02 0.87 6.86
CA TYR A 143 0.43 2.19 6.81
C TYR A 143 0.16 2.55 5.35
N LEU A 144 -1.00 3.14 5.06
CA LEU A 144 -1.34 3.68 3.75
C LEU A 144 -0.17 4.54 3.22
N LEU A 145 0.58 3.98 2.28
CA LEU A 145 1.70 4.63 1.63
C LEU A 145 1.21 5.17 0.30
N ILE A 146 0.73 6.41 0.29
CA ILE A 146 0.44 7.11 -0.96
C ILE A 146 1.74 7.76 -1.43
N LEU A 147 2.28 7.25 -2.53
CA LEU A 147 3.40 7.89 -3.21
C LEU A 147 2.85 8.86 -4.25
N ASP A 148 3.15 10.16 -4.09
CA ASP A 148 3.04 11.09 -5.21
C ASP A 148 4.28 10.90 -6.08
N THR A 149 4.08 10.27 -7.23
CA THR A 149 5.19 10.00 -8.17
C THR A 149 5.74 11.25 -8.86
N LYS A 150 5.13 12.43 -8.68
CA LYS A 150 5.72 13.69 -9.15
C LYS A 150 6.78 14.25 -8.21
N CYS A 151 6.57 14.10 -6.91
CA CYS A 151 7.43 14.71 -5.89
C CYS A 151 8.47 13.73 -5.33
N GLY A 152 8.35 12.42 -5.64
CA GLY A 152 9.21 11.40 -5.05
C GLY A 152 9.01 11.24 -3.54
N GLN A 153 7.95 11.81 -2.98
CA GLN A 153 7.66 11.81 -1.55
C GLN A 153 6.66 10.70 -1.22
N ALA A 154 6.99 9.91 -0.21
CA ALA A 154 6.09 8.95 0.40
C ALA A 154 5.47 9.53 1.65
N TRP A 155 4.16 9.39 1.79
CA TRP A 155 3.44 9.83 2.98
C TRP A 155 2.88 8.64 3.72
N LEU A 156 3.06 8.63 5.03
CA LEU A 156 2.36 7.75 5.96
C LEU A 156 1.27 8.60 6.58
N VAL A 157 0.00 8.31 6.27
CA VAL A 157 -1.11 8.99 6.96
C VAL A 157 -1.26 8.36 8.34
N TRP A 158 -0.85 9.10 9.37
CA TRP A 158 -1.06 8.72 10.76
C TRP A 158 -2.48 9.14 11.20
N GLY A 159 -3.25 8.19 11.70
CA GLY A 159 -4.39 8.49 12.55
C GLY A 159 -3.87 8.76 13.96
N ASN A 160 -3.90 10.02 14.40
CA ASN A 160 -3.92 10.32 15.84
C ASN A 160 -5.09 9.61 16.51
#